data_AF-A0A2M8KJ09-F1
#
_entry.id   AF-A0A2M8KJ09-F1
#
_cell.length_a   1.000
_cell.length_b   1.000
_cell.length_c   1.000
_cell.angle_alpha   90.00
_cell.angle_beta   90.00
_cell.angle_gamma   90.00
#
_symmetry.space_group_name_H-M   'P 1'
#
loop_
_entity.id
_entity.type
_entity.pdbx_description
1 polymer ?
#
loop_
_entity_poly.entity_id
_entity_poly.type
_entity_poly.pdbx_seq_one_letter_code
_entity_poly.pdbx_strand_id
1 'polypeptide(L)'
;MDIFAHGLWPLVAAKAAKKKIKLNLKAVFFWGVFPDLFAFTPIFAWLLWRRFFTGQNYFNGLNPQTLNESTNFMHGLTNTLYQLSHSLIVATLIILFVAWIFRQKTWPLLAWLLHILIDIPTHSLSFYPTPFLWPISDFRFAGLSWAQPWFLVINYSALVLVFSVLFIAKRKKLINKN
;
A
#
# COMPACT_ATOMS: atom_id res chain seq x y z
N MET A 1 7.43 4.36 3.83
CA MET A 1 6.57 3.41 3.11
C MET A 1 7.02 3.36 1.66
N ASP A 2 7.18 2.17 1.08
CA ASP A 2 7.58 1.99 -0.32
C ASP A 2 6.35 1.62 -1.17
N ILE A 3 5.74 2.61 -1.83
CA ILE A 3 4.47 2.45 -2.56
C ILE A 3 4.59 1.37 -3.65
N PHE A 4 5.73 1.30 -4.33
CA PHE A 4 5.90 0.39 -5.47
C PHE A 4 5.94 -1.08 -5.04
N ALA A 5 6.63 -1.42 -3.95
CA ALA A 5 6.65 -2.78 -3.41
C ALA A 5 5.23 -3.28 -3.10
N HIS A 6 4.37 -2.41 -2.59
CA HIS A 6 2.98 -2.74 -2.27
C HIS A 6 2.11 -3.00 -3.50
N GLY A 7 2.48 -2.46 -4.66
CA GLY A 7 1.86 -2.86 -5.93
C GLY A 7 2.48 -4.13 -6.52
N LEU A 8 3.80 -4.31 -6.37
CA LEU A 8 4.55 -5.39 -7.01
C LEU A 8 4.36 -6.75 -6.32
N TRP A 9 4.29 -6.81 -4.99
CA TRP A 9 4.06 -8.06 -4.26
C TRP A 9 2.68 -8.68 -4.54
N PRO A 10 1.57 -7.92 -4.54
CA PRO A 10 0.27 -8.45 -4.99
C PRO A 10 0.28 -8.90 -6.46
N LEU A 11 1.04 -8.24 -7.34
CA LEU A 11 1.22 -8.69 -8.72
C LEU A 11 1.93 -10.05 -8.80
N VAL A 12 2.96 -10.27 -7.98
CA VAL A 12 3.63 -11.58 -7.85
C VAL A 12 2.63 -12.63 -7.41
N ALA A 13 1.88 -12.37 -6.34
CA ALA A 13 0.86 -13.28 -5.82
C ALA A 13 -0.20 -13.60 -6.88
N ALA A 14 -0.71 -12.59 -7.60
CA ALA A 14 -1.69 -12.76 -8.66
C ALA A 14 -1.13 -13.55 -9.85
N LYS A 15 0.13 -13.34 -10.26
CA LYS A 15 0.79 -14.11 -11.33
C LYS A 15 0.97 -15.57 -10.94
N ALA A 16 1.31 -15.85 -9.69
CA ALA A 16 1.40 -17.22 -9.17
C ALA A 16 0.01 -17.90 -9.12
N ALA A 17 -1.03 -17.18 -8.72
CA ALA A 17 -2.40 -17.67 -8.64
C ALA A 17 -3.10 -17.82 -10.00
N LYS A 18 -2.61 -17.15 -11.05
CA LYS A 18 -3.25 -17.03 -12.39
C LYS A 18 -3.59 -18.36 -13.07
N LYS A 19 -3.05 -19.50 -12.61
CA LYS A 19 -3.48 -20.84 -13.08
C LYS A 19 -4.93 -21.17 -12.71
N LYS A 20 -5.52 -20.51 -11.70
CA LYS A 20 -6.88 -20.81 -11.20
C LYS A 20 -7.92 -19.70 -11.45
N ILE A 21 -7.51 -18.45 -11.65
CA ILE A 21 -8.43 -17.29 -11.73
C ILE A 21 -7.96 -16.29 -12.79
N LYS A 22 -8.86 -15.82 -13.67
CA LYS A 22 -8.60 -14.69 -14.58
C LYS A 22 -8.61 -13.39 -13.78
N LEU A 23 -7.44 -12.78 -13.59
CA LEU A 23 -7.27 -11.53 -12.83
C LEU A 23 -6.83 -10.38 -13.75
N ASN A 24 -7.42 -9.19 -13.54
CA ASN A 24 -6.93 -7.95 -14.12
C ASN A 24 -5.71 -7.47 -13.32
N LEU A 25 -4.52 -7.63 -13.88
CA LEU A 25 -3.27 -7.28 -13.21
C LEU A 25 -3.13 -5.78 -12.95
N LYS A 26 -3.67 -4.91 -13.81
CA LYS A 26 -3.65 -3.46 -13.57
C LYS A 26 -4.46 -3.10 -12.33
N ALA A 27 -5.63 -3.73 -12.17
CA ALA A 27 -6.47 -3.55 -10.99
C ALA A 27 -5.79 -4.10 -9.72
N VAL A 28 -5.12 -5.26 -9.81
CA VAL A 28 -4.35 -5.81 -8.68
C VAL A 28 -3.26 -4.85 -8.23
N PHE A 29 -2.47 -4.31 -9.16
CA PHE A 29 -1.45 -3.33 -8.83
C PHE A 29 -2.06 -2.08 -8.20
N PHE A 30 -3.11 -1.53 -8.81
CA PHE A 30 -3.81 -0.35 -8.31
C PHE A 30 -4.30 -0.55 -6.88
N TRP A 31 -5.04 -1.63 -6.60
CA TRP A 31 -5.54 -1.91 -5.25
C TRP A 31 -4.43 -2.24 -4.25
N GLY A 32 -3.27 -2.69 -4.72
CA GLY A 32 -2.08 -2.87 -3.90
C GLY A 32 -1.42 -1.55 -3.49
N VAL A 33 -1.44 -0.51 -4.32
CA VAL A 33 -0.89 0.82 -3.97
C VAL A 33 -1.93 1.79 -3.42
N PHE A 34 -3.21 1.44 -3.55
CA PHE A 34 -4.34 2.31 -3.22
C PHE A 34 -4.29 2.87 -1.80
N PRO A 35 -4.00 2.11 -0.73
CA PRO A 35 -4.05 2.65 0.64
C PRO A 35 -3.11 3.83 0.85
N ASP A 36 -1.88 3.73 0.36
CA ASP A 36 -0.90 4.82 0.40
C ASP A 36 -1.37 6.03 -0.39
N LEU A 37 -1.82 5.83 -1.63
CA LEU A 37 -2.28 6.91 -2.48
C LEU A 37 -3.48 7.60 -1.84
N PHE A 38 -4.40 6.84 -1.27
CA PHE A 38 -5.60 7.36 -0.62
C PHE A 38 -5.25 8.21 0.60
N ALA A 39 -4.33 7.74 1.45
CA ALA A 39 -3.92 8.44 2.65
C ALA A 39 -3.07 9.70 2.37
N PHE A 40 -2.08 9.58 1.50
CA PHE A 40 -1.01 10.57 1.40
C PHE A 40 -1.12 11.53 0.21
N THR A 41 -1.88 11.20 -0.85
CA THR A 41 -2.02 12.10 -2.01
C THR A 41 -2.54 13.49 -1.62
N PRO A 42 -3.56 13.64 -0.75
CA PRO A 42 -4.08 14.97 -0.38
C PRO A 42 -3.01 15.89 0.24
N ILE A 43 -2.25 15.37 1.20
CA ILE A 43 -1.20 16.16 1.86
C ILE A 43 -0.03 16.47 0.92
N PHE A 44 0.39 15.52 0.07
CA PHE A 44 1.43 15.78 -0.93
C PHE A 44 0.99 16.82 -1.97
N ALA A 45 -0.23 16.70 -2.49
CA ALA A 45 -0.78 17.67 -3.45
C ALA A 45 -0.86 19.06 -2.84
N TRP A 46 -1.30 19.16 -1.58
CA TRP A 46 -1.35 20.42 -0.86
C TRP A 46 0.03 21.01 -0.57
N LEU A 47 1.02 20.19 -0.16
CA LEU A 47 2.39 20.64 0.04
C LEU A 47 3.01 21.18 -1.25
N LEU A 48 2.80 20.50 -2.39
CA LEU A 48 3.23 20.95 -3.70
C LEU A 48 2.55 22.26 -4.10
N TRP A 49 1.23 22.35 -3.91
CA TRP A 49 0.49 23.59 -4.17
C TRP A 49 1.07 24.77 -3.38
N ARG A 50 1.31 24.61 -2.07
CA ARG A 50 1.93 25.67 -1.27
C ARG A 50 3.33 26.03 -1.76
N ARG A 51 4.14 25.03 -2.13
CA ARG A 51 5.49 25.27 -2.66
C ARG A 51 5.46 26.14 -3.93
N PHE A 52 4.57 25.83 -4.88
CA PHE A 52 4.53 26.51 -6.17
C PHE A 52 3.79 27.84 -6.16
N PHE A 53 2.71 27.95 -5.37
CA PHE A 53 1.82 29.12 -5.43
C PHE A 53 1.98 30.10 -4.27
N THR A 54 2.54 29.68 -3.12
CA THR A 54 2.78 30.59 -1.98
C THR A 54 4.26 30.77 -1.65
N GLY A 55 5.15 30.03 -2.32
CA GLY A 55 6.60 30.08 -2.10
C GLY A 55 7.04 29.51 -0.75
N GLN A 56 6.10 29.00 0.06
CA GLN A 56 6.39 28.52 1.41
C GLN A 56 7.01 27.11 1.38
N ASN A 57 8.15 26.95 2.06
CA ASN A 57 8.87 25.68 2.16
C ASN A 57 8.45 24.91 3.42
N TYR A 58 7.44 24.05 3.29
CA TYR A 58 7.01 23.15 4.38
C TYR A 58 7.46 21.72 4.19
N PHE A 59 8.50 21.45 3.39
CA PHE A 59 9.12 20.13 3.41
C PHE A 59 9.68 19.79 4.81
N ASN A 60 9.97 20.80 5.64
CA ASN A 60 10.27 20.65 7.07
C ASN A 60 9.01 20.49 7.96
N GLY A 61 7.81 20.75 7.44
CA GLY A 61 6.51 20.72 8.15
C GLY A 61 5.94 19.32 8.41
N LEU A 62 6.74 18.28 8.19
CA LEU A 62 6.53 16.95 8.77
C LEU A 62 7.09 16.85 10.19
N ASN A 63 7.81 17.87 10.67
CA ASN A 63 8.20 17.97 12.08
C ASN A 63 6.99 18.47 12.89
N PRO A 64 6.45 17.65 13.83
CA PRO A 64 5.28 18.00 14.65
C PRO A 64 5.41 19.31 15.43
N GLN A 65 6.66 19.76 15.66
CA GLN A 65 6.96 20.97 16.43
C GLN A 65 6.80 22.28 15.63
N THR A 66 6.59 22.20 14.31
CA THR A 66 6.48 23.38 13.42
C THR A 66 5.09 23.53 12.77
N LEU A 67 4.09 22.79 13.30
CA LEU A 67 2.75 22.75 12.74
C LEU A 67 1.96 24.03 13.06
N ASN A 68 1.58 24.76 12.02
CA ASN A 68 0.55 25.80 12.10
C ASN A 68 -0.86 25.18 11.90
N GLU A 69 -1.93 25.91 12.23
CA GLU A 69 -3.32 25.42 12.14
C GLU A 69 -3.69 24.83 10.77
N SER A 70 -3.21 25.43 9.68
CA SER A 70 -3.46 24.91 8.32
C SER A 70 -2.84 23.54 8.08
N THR A 71 -1.72 23.25 8.75
CA THR A 71 -1.04 21.95 8.67
C THR A 71 -1.74 20.94 9.60
N ASN A 72 -2.33 21.38 10.71
CA ASN A 72 -3.12 20.51 11.62
C ASN A 72 -4.31 19.86 10.91
N PHE A 73 -5.06 20.60 10.09
CA PHE A 73 -6.18 20.01 9.33
C PHE A 73 -5.72 18.92 8.37
N MET A 74 -4.69 19.21 7.55
CA MET A 74 -4.19 18.23 6.56
C MET A 74 -3.56 17.01 7.22
N HIS A 75 -2.87 17.17 8.34
CA HIS A 75 -2.38 16.05 9.16
C HIS A 75 -3.52 15.23 9.74
N GLY A 76 -4.56 15.88 10.29
CA GLY A 76 -5.76 15.21 10.79
C GLY A 76 -6.46 14.40 9.70
N LEU A 77 -6.68 15.00 8.52
CA LEU A 77 -7.24 14.32 7.36
C LEU A 77 -6.38 13.12 6.95
N THR A 78 -5.07 13.31 6.81
CA THR A 78 -4.13 12.23 6.46
C THR A 78 -4.22 11.08 7.47
N ASN A 79 -4.25 11.38 8.77
CA ASN A 79 -4.37 10.38 9.82
C ASN A 79 -5.71 9.60 9.73
N THR A 80 -6.82 10.29 9.51
CA THR A 80 -8.13 9.63 9.33
C THR A 80 -8.13 8.75 8.09
N LEU A 81 -7.64 9.24 6.96
CA LEU A 81 -7.56 8.47 5.72
C LEU A 81 -6.63 7.26 5.88
N TYR A 82 -5.52 7.42 6.61
CA TYR A 82 -4.59 6.34 6.94
C TYR A 82 -5.27 5.26 7.79
N GLN A 83 -5.99 5.63 8.86
CA GLN A 83 -6.77 4.70 9.68
C GLN A 83 -7.80 3.90 8.88
N LEU A 84 -8.55 4.59 8.00
CA LEU A 84 -9.55 3.95 7.16
C LEU A 84 -8.93 3.00 6.12
N SER A 85 -7.81 3.39 5.53
CA SER A 85 -7.17 2.62 4.45
C SER A 85 -6.27 1.50 4.93
N HIS A 86 -5.73 1.56 6.15
CA HIS A 86 -4.75 0.58 6.66
C HIS A 86 -5.33 -0.32 7.75
N SER A 87 -6.66 -0.38 7.87
CA SER A 87 -7.37 -1.32 8.75
C SER A 87 -7.82 -2.57 8.00
N LEU A 88 -7.47 -3.75 8.49
CA LEU A 88 -7.97 -5.02 7.95
C LEU A 88 -9.48 -5.14 8.12
N ILE A 89 -10.03 -4.60 9.21
CA ILE A 89 -11.45 -4.63 9.50
C ILE A 89 -12.20 -3.79 8.47
N VAL A 90 -11.79 -2.54 8.29
CA VAL A 90 -12.42 -1.61 7.34
C VAL A 90 -12.28 -2.12 5.92
N ALA A 91 -11.07 -2.55 5.52
CA ALA A 91 -10.84 -3.09 4.18
C ALA A 91 -11.70 -4.33 3.92
N THR A 92 -11.78 -5.27 4.86
CA THR A 92 -12.60 -6.47 4.71
C THR A 92 -14.08 -6.13 4.58
N LEU A 93 -14.60 -5.23 5.43
CA LEU A 93 -16.00 -4.80 5.35
C LEU A 93 -16.33 -4.14 4.01
N ILE A 94 -15.46 -3.27 3.49
CA ILE A 94 -15.64 -2.62 2.19
C ILE A 94 -15.60 -3.66 1.06
N ILE A 95 -14.67 -4.60 1.09
CA ILE A 95 -14.56 -5.65 0.08
C ILE A 95 -15.82 -6.53 0.07
N LEU A 96 -16.32 -6.92 1.25
CA LEU A 96 -17.56 -7.69 1.38
C LEU A 96 -18.77 -6.89 0.90
N PHE A 97 -18.86 -5.61 1.26
CA PHE A 97 -19.92 -4.72 0.81
C PHE A 97 -19.95 -4.57 -0.71
N VAL A 98 -18.79 -4.32 -1.34
CA VAL A 98 -18.64 -4.26 -2.80
C VAL A 98 -19.02 -5.60 -3.44
N ALA A 99 -18.58 -6.73 -2.88
CA ALA A 99 -18.95 -8.04 -3.38
C ALA A 99 -20.46 -8.28 -3.30
N TRP A 100 -21.11 -7.82 -2.23
CA TRP A 100 -22.55 -7.94 -2.01
C TRP A 100 -23.37 -7.11 -3.00
N ILE A 101 -23.03 -5.83 -3.18
CA ILE A 101 -23.75 -4.90 -4.07
C ILE A 101 -23.61 -5.32 -5.54
N PHE A 102 -22.38 -5.57 -5.98
CA PHE A 102 -22.10 -5.80 -7.40
C PHE A 102 -22.19 -7.27 -7.81
N ARG A 103 -22.40 -8.19 -6.85
CA ARG A 103 -22.47 -9.66 -7.06
C ARG A 103 -21.31 -10.21 -7.89
N GLN A 104 -20.17 -9.52 -7.86
CA GLN A 104 -19.02 -9.78 -8.71
C GLN A 104 -17.83 -10.24 -7.91
N LYS A 105 -16.92 -10.94 -8.59
CA LYS A 105 -15.69 -11.42 -8.00
C LYS A 105 -14.74 -10.24 -7.72
N THR A 106 -14.53 -9.92 -6.45
CA THR A 106 -13.68 -8.82 -5.97
C THR A 106 -12.19 -9.18 -5.87
N TRP A 107 -11.72 -10.18 -6.62
CA TRP A 107 -10.35 -10.69 -6.49
C TRP A 107 -9.25 -9.62 -6.54
N PRO A 108 -9.30 -8.58 -7.41
CA PRO A 108 -8.28 -7.54 -7.40
C PRO A 108 -8.23 -6.74 -6.09
N LEU A 109 -9.36 -6.58 -5.40
CA LEU A 109 -9.42 -5.87 -4.11
C LEU A 109 -8.68 -6.62 -3.00
N LEU A 110 -8.45 -7.93 -3.13
CA LEU A 110 -7.61 -8.66 -2.16
C LEU A 110 -6.17 -8.14 -2.14
N ALA A 111 -5.72 -7.42 -3.18
CA ALA A 111 -4.44 -6.73 -3.16
C ALA A 111 -4.37 -5.65 -2.06
N TRP A 112 -5.52 -5.04 -1.71
CA TRP A 112 -5.61 -4.13 -0.57
C TRP A 112 -5.36 -4.86 0.75
N LEU A 113 -5.92 -6.06 0.95
CA LEU A 113 -5.61 -6.85 2.14
C LEU A 113 -4.13 -7.26 2.17
N LEU A 114 -3.56 -7.64 1.02
CA LEU A 114 -2.13 -7.95 0.94
C LEU A 114 -1.25 -6.74 1.26
N HIS A 115 -1.63 -5.53 0.85
CA HIS A 115 -0.93 -4.31 1.25
C HIS A 115 -0.84 -4.22 2.78
N ILE A 116 -1.97 -4.30 3.47
CA ILE A 116 -2.01 -4.19 4.94
C ILE A 116 -1.23 -5.33 5.61
N LEU A 117 -1.27 -6.55 5.06
CA LEU A 117 -0.50 -7.68 5.58
C LEU A 117 1.01 -7.50 5.42
N ILE A 118 1.47 -6.85 4.35
CA ILE A 118 2.89 -6.48 4.18
C ILE A 118 3.27 -5.40 5.20
N ASP A 119 2.37 -4.46 5.44
CA ASP A 119 2.62 -3.34 6.34
C ASP A 119 2.81 -3.71 7.80
N ILE A 120 2.02 -4.67 8.31
CA ILE A 120 2.08 -5.08 9.73
C ILE A 120 3.54 -5.34 10.18
N PRO A 121 4.35 -6.17 9.48
CA PRO A 121 5.75 -6.36 9.84
C PRO A 121 6.73 -5.29 9.29
N THR A 122 6.29 -4.36 8.43
CA THR A 122 7.18 -3.41 7.73
C THR A 122 6.93 -1.93 8.06
N HIS A 123 6.16 -1.68 9.11
CA HIS A 123 5.99 -0.36 9.71
C HIS A 123 6.50 -0.32 11.14
N SER A 124 7.42 0.60 11.41
CA SER A 124 7.91 0.90 12.75
C SER A 124 6.89 1.76 13.52
N LEU A 125 6.90 1.66 14.86
CA LEU A 125 6.03 2.48 15.72
C LEU A 125 6.27 4.00 15.58
N SER A 126 7.45 4.41 15.12
CA SER A 126 7.83 5.82 15.01
C SER A 126 7.29 6.54 13.77
N PHE A 127 6.80 5.82 12.74
CA PHE A 127 6.38 6.44 11.49
C PHE A 127 5.21 5.69 10.87
N TYR A 128 4.00 6.20 11.11
CA TYR A 128 2.73 5.63 10.65
C TYR A 128 2.62 4.12 10.95
N PRO A 129 2.48 3.72 12.24
CA PRO A 129 2.25 2.32 12.56
C PRO A 129 0.90 1.84 12.04
N THR A 130 0.88 0.67 11.41
CA THR A 130 -0.29 0.13 10.70
C THR A 130 -1.47 -0.15 11.64
N PRO A 131 -2.62 0.54 11.49
CA PRO A 131 -3.80 0.39 12.33
C PRO A 131 -4.68 -0.79 11.93
N PHE A 132 -4.09 -1.97 11.81
CA PHE A 132 -4.73 -3.14 11.21
C PHE A 132 -6.00 -3.61 11.95
N LEU A 133 -6.13 -3.31 13.25
CA LEU A 133 -7.31 -3.64 14.08
C LEU A 133 -8.24 -2.45 14.36
N TRP A 134 -7.98 -1.27 13.80
CA TRP A 134 -8.88 -0.13 13.97
C TRP A 134 -10.24 -0.41 13.32
N PRO A 135 -11.39 0.01 13.88
CA PRO A 135 -11.56 0.83 15.09
C PRO A 135 -11.70 0.01 16.38
N ILE A 136 -11.54 -1.32 16.33
CA ILE A 136 -11.77 -2.19 17.50
C ILE A 136 -10.59 -2.12 18.47
N SER A 137 -9.36 -1.95 17.98
CA SER A 137 -8.16 -1.87 18.81
C SER A 137 -7.10 -0.92 18.25
N ASP A 138 -6.43 -0.23 19.18
CA ASP A 138 -5.25 0.59 18.90
C ASP A 138 -3.93 -0.17 18.95
N PHE A 139 -3.96 -1.50 19.08
CA PHE A 139 -2.76 -2.32 18.99
C PHE A 139 -2.07 -2.17 17.62
N ARG A 140 -0.74 -2.01 17.65
CA ARG A 140 0.13 -1.88 16.48
C ARG A 140 1.34 -2.77 16.66
N PHE A 141 1.83 -3.34 15.57
CA PHE A 141 3.04 -4.15 15.59
C PHE A 141 4.29 -3.29 15.37
N ALA A 142 5.38 -3.60 16.06
CA ALA A 142 6.66 -2.92 15.90
C ALA A 142 7.49 -3.58 14.78
N GLY A 143 7.22 -3.19 13.54
CA GLY A 143 7.86 -3.73 12.34
C GLY A 143 9.17 -3.03 11.93
N LEU A 144 9.74 -3.51 10.83
CA LEU A 144 10.95 -2.98 10.20
C LEU A 144 10.63 -1.79 9.31
N SER A 145 11.24 -0.63 9.55
CA SER A 145 10.99 0.56 8.75
C SER A 145 11.48 0.44 7.30
N TRP A 146 10.61 0.77 6.35
CA TRP A 146 10.95 1.00 4.94
C TRP A 146 12.05 2.05 4.69
N ALA A 147 12.37 2.90 5.68
CA ALA A 147 13.45 3.88 5.55
C ALA A 147 14.85 3.26 5.62
N GLN A 148 14.97 1.99 6.04
CA GLN A 148 16.24 1.29 6.14
C GLN A 148 16.77 0.92 4.74
N PRO A 149 17.93 1.47 4.29
CA PRO A 149 18.41 1.25 2.92
C PRO A 149 18.68 -0.23 2.60
N TRP A 150 19.24 -0.98 3.55
CA TRP A 150 19.51 -2.40 3.40
C TRP A 150 18.21 -3.20 3.17
N PHE A 151 17.12 -2.81 3.85
CA PHE A 151 15.84 -3.49 3.73
C PHE A 151 15.23 -3.27 2.34
N LEU A 152 15.34 -2.05 1.80
CA LEU A 152 14.93 -1.74 0.42
C LEU A 152 15.72 -2.57 -0.60
N VAL A 153 17.04 -2.64 -0.46
CA VAL A 153 17.90 -3.42 -1.37
C VAL A 153 17.50 -4.90 -1.38
N ILE A 154 17.30 -5.49 -0.19
CA ILE A 154 16.86 -6.89 -0.07
C ILE A 154 15.48 -7.08 -0.70
N ASN A 155 14.52 -6.21 -0.40
CA ASN A 155 13.16 -6.28 -0.93
C ASN A 155 13.14 -6.25 -2.46
N TYR A 156 13.83 -5.29 -3.07
CA TYR A 156 13.87 -5.17 -4.53
C TYR A 156 14.66 -6.31 -5.18
N SER A 157 15.73 -6.79 -4.55
CA SER A 157 16.46 -7.99 -5.01
C SER A 157 15.56 -9.22 -5.02
N ALA A 158 14.77 -9.41 -3.96
CA ALA A 158 13.80 -10.50 -3.87
C ALA A 158 12.70 -10.38 -4.94
N LEU A 159 12.14 -9.19 -5.16
CA LEU A 159 11.17 -8.95 -6.22
C LEU A 159 11.73 -9.31 -7.61
N VAL A 160 12.93 -8.84 -7.93
CA VAL A 160 13.61 -9.16 -9.21
C VAL A 160 13.79 -10.67 -9.38
N LEU A 161 14.28 -11.35 -8.34
CA LEU A 161 14.48 -12.79 -8.36
C LEU A 161 13.17 -13.53 -8.62
N VAL A 162 12.11 -13.22 -7.86
CA VAL A 162 10.82 -13.90 -7.98
C VAL A 162 10.18 -13.65 -9.35
N PHE A 163 10.20 -12.42 -9.86
CA PHE A 163 9.72 -12.15 -11.21
C PHE A 163 10.50 -12.91 -12.28
N SER A 164 11.81 -13.03 -12.13
CA SER A 164 12.68 -13.79 -13.04
C SER A 164 12.32 -15.28 -13.04
N VAL A 165 12.14 -15.88 -11.85
CA VAL A 165 11.71 -17.28 -11.70
C VAL A 165 10.35 -17.51 -12.36
N LEU A 166 9.35 -16.65 -12.09
CA LEU A 166 8.02 -16.76 -12.70
C LEU A 166 8.08 -16.62 -14.23
N PHE A 167 8.93 -15.76 -14.75
CA PHE A 167 9.13 -15.58 -16.18
C PHE A 167 9.74 -16.81 -16.85
N ILE A 168 10.83 -17.35 -16.28
CA ILE A 168 11.50 -18.55 -16.79
C ILE A 168 10.55 -19.75 -16.75
N ALA A 169 9.83 -19.95 -15.64
CA ALA A 169 8.85 -21.04 -15.51
C ALA A 169 7.73 -20.95 -16.57
N LYS A 170 7.27 -19.74 -16.87
CA LYS A 170 6.28 -19.51 -17.95
C LYS A 170 6.86 -19.85 -19.32
N ARG A 171 8.11 -19.45 -19.62
CA ARG A 171 8.75 -19.78 -20.91
C ARG A 171 8.94 -21.28 -21.09
N LYS A 172 9.45 -22.00 -20.08
CA LYS A 172 9.61 -23.46 -20.13
C LYS A 172 8.28 -24.17 -20.42
N LYS A 173 7.18 -23.73 -19.80
CA LYS A 173 5.85 -24.30 -20.06
C LYS A 173 5.34 -24.06 -21.49
N LEU A 174 5.70 -22.93 -22.10
CA LEU A 174 5.33 -22.64 -23.49
C LEU A 174 6.12 -23.49 -24.48
N ILE A 175 7.42 -23.68 -24.23
CA ILE A 175 8.28 -24.53 -25.06
C ILE A 175 7.80 -25.98 -25.03
N ASN A 176 7.52 -26.55 -23.84
CA ASN A 176 7.08 -27.94 -23.69
C ASN A 176 5.64 -28.22 -24.20
N LYS A 177 4.91 -27.19 -24.65
CA LYS A 177 3.53 -27.34 -25.18
C LYS A 177 3.50 -27.31 -26.72
N ASN A 178 4.57 -26.86 -27.36
CA ASN A 178 4.79 -26.94 -28.80
C ASN A 178 5.54 -28.23 -29.14
#